data_AF-A0A1P8EN85-F1
#
_entry.id   AF-A0A1P8EN85-F1
#
_cell.length_a   1.000
_cell.length_b   1.000
_cell.length_c   1.000
_cell.angle_alpha   90.00
_cell.angle_beta   90.00
_cell.angle_gamma   90.00
#
_symmetry.space_group_name_H-M   'P 1'
#
loop_
_entity.id
_entity.type
_entity.pdbx_description
1 polymer ?
#
loop_
_entity_poly.entity_id
_entity_poly.type
_entity_poly.pdbx_seq_one_letter_code
_entity_poly.pdbx_strand_id
1 'polypeptide(L)'
;MDDNIKRLLVEAELKNLVAGSVFSVQDFSAPLSKKQLLSFLSAYLEQGEVSLVVPNIYYKVKSSNLFNPPRALPPDLSKVLAAITRLTGETFQYDGGYCANRLGLSTQVPLSHVLHTSGRSRRFKLAGVDVVLNHMDDQRLLQYTGQKVGMAISALYYLGPNVVDDKIIKAIKSELSPEDCERLYLADLPKWAKRLMSDYENAEIVNK
;
A
#
# COMPACT_ATOMS: atom_id res chain seq x y z
N MET A 1 9.65 -26.50 -20.75
CA MET A 1 8.20 -26.34 -20.99
C MET A 1 8.03 -25.55 -22.27
N ASP A 2 7.33 -26.10 -23.26
CA ASP A 2 7.05 -25.44 -24.54
C ASP A 2 6.18 -24.19 -24.35
N ASP A 3 6.34 -23.19 -25.22
CA ASP A 3 5.66 -21.90 -25.11
C ASP A 3 4.13 -22.05 -25.28
N ASN A 4 3.65 -23.02 -26.07
CA ASN A 4 2.22 -23.31 -26.16
C ASN A 4 1.66 -23.81 -24.82
N ILE A 5 2.40 -24.68 -24.13
CA ILE A 5 1.99 -25.19 -22.81
C ILE A 5 1.96 -24.04 -21.80
N LYS A 6 2.95 -23.13 -21.85
CA LYS A 6 2.98 -21.96 -20.96
C LYS A 6 1.78 -21.07 -21.19
N ARG A 7 1.44 -20.81 -22.46
CA ARG A 7 0.28 -20.01 -22.84
C ARG A 7 -1.02 -20.62 -22.32
N LEU A 8 -1.23 -21.92 -22.54
CA LEU A 8 -2.42 -22.62 -22.04
C LEU A 8 -2.54 -22.54 -20.52
N LEU A 9 -1.43 -22.68 -19.79
CA LEU A 9 -1.43 -22.57 -18.33
C LEU A 9 -1.81 -21.15 -17.88
N VAL A 10 -1.20 -20.12 -18.49
CA VAL A 10 -1.50 -18.71 -18.20
C VAL A 10 -2.95 -18.38 -18.48
N GLU A 11 -3.51 -18.85 -19.61
CA GLU A 11 -4.91 -18.63 -19.94
C GLU A 11 -5.87 -19.31 -18.95
N ALA A 12 -5.53 -20.51 -18.47
CA ALA A 12 -6.32 -21.20 -17.44
C ALA A 12 -6.26 -20.46 -16.09
N GLU A 13 -5.06 -20.06 -15.65
CA GLU A 13 -4.87 -19.29 -14.42
C GLU A 13 -5.57 -17.92 -14.51
N LEU A 14 -5.44 -17.22 -15.63
CA LEU A 14 -6.10 -15.93 -15.89
C LEU A 14 -7.61 -16.06 -15.82
N LYS A 15 -8.20 -17.12 -16.38
CA LYS A 15 -9.65 -17.38 -16.30
C LYS A 15 -10.11 -17.59 -14.85
N ASN A 16 -9.31 -18.27 -14.05
CA ASN A 16 -9.59 -18.54 -12.64
C ASN A 16 -9.35 -17.34 -11.70
N LEU A 17 -8.61 -16.31 -12.15
CA LEU A 17 -8.45 -15.09 -11.35
C LEU A 17 -9.81 -14.43 -11.08
N VAL A 18 -10.02 -13.99 -9.84
CA VAL A 18 -11.22 -13.24 -9.46
C VAL A 18 -11.23 -11.89 -10.17
N ALA A 19 -12.36 -11.50 -10.75
CA ALA A 19 -12.52 -10.16 -11.32
C ALA A 19 -12.22 -9.08 -10.28
N GLY A 20 -11.36 -8.13 -10.63
CA GLY A 20 -10.87 -7.11 -9.72
C GLY A 20 -9.54 -7.43 -9.04
N SER A 21 -8.88 -8.52 -9.43
CA SER A 21 -7.52 -8.86 -9.00
C SER A 21 -6.49 -8.01 -9.74
N VAL A 22 -5.40 -7.69 -9.04
CA VAL A 22 -4.22 -7.05 -9.62
C VAL A 22 -3.06 -8.04 -9.56
N PHE A 23 -2.39 -8.24 -10.69
CA PHE A 23 -1.43 -9.31 -10.88
C PHE A 23 -0.24 -8.89 -11.74
N SER A 24 0.80 -9.70 -11.71
CA SER A 24 2.06 -9.54 -12.42
C SER A 24 2.55 -10.92 -12.89
N VAL A 25 3.74 -10.96 -13.48
CA VAL A 25 4.38 -12.22 -13.85
C VAL A 25 4.65 -13.16 -12.67
N GLN A 26 4.77 -12.64 -11.46
CA GLN A 26 5.03 -13.45 -10.26
C GLN A 26 3.81 -14.24 -9.78
N ASP A 27 2.61 -13.92 -10.29
CA ASP A 27 1.36 -14.53 -9.85
C ASP A 27 0.96 -15.74 -10.72
N PHE A 28 1.81 -16.14 -11.68
CA PHE A 28 1.59 -17.30 -12.55
C PHE A 28 2.58 -18.42 -12.25
N SER A 29 2.13 -19.67 -12.31
CA SER A 29 2.97 -20.84 -12.01
C SER A 29 3.97 -21.16 -13.14
N ALA A 30 3.66 -20.73 -14.38
CA ALA A 30 4.56 -20.91 -15.51
C ALA A 30 5.80 -20.01 -15.36
N PRO A 31 7.01 -20.51 -15.66
CA PRO A 31 8.20 -19.67 -15.76
C PRO A 31 8.14 -18.79 -17.01
N LEU A 32 7.86 -17.50 -16.79
CA LEU A 32 7.60 -16.49 -17.83
C LEU A 32 8.54 -15.29 -17.69
N SER A 33 8.97 -14.76 -18.82
CA SER A 33 9.48 -13.39 -18.87
C SER A 33 8.33 -12.37 -18.92
N LYS A 34 8.61 -11.12 -18.52
CA LYS A 34 7.65 -9.99 -18.65
C LYS A 34 7.14 -9.83 -20.09
N LYS A 35 8.02 -10.05 -21.08
CA LYS A 35 7.67 -9.98 -22.51
C LYS A 35 6.73 -11.12 -22.94
N GLN A 36 6.99 -12.35 -22.46
CA GLN A 36 6.11 -13.49 -22.74
C GLN A 36 4.72 -13.30 -22.15
N LEU A 37 4.64 -12.88 -20.89
CA LEU A 37 3.34 -12.57 -20.28
C LEU A 37 2.59 -11.50 -21.09
N LEU A 38 3.26 -10.39 -21.43
CA LEU A 38 2.64 -9.35 -22.25
C LEU A 38 2.10 -9.90 -23.58
N SER A 39 2.90 -10.72 -24.27
CA SER A 39 2.47 -11.35 -25.53
C SER A 39 1.25 -12.26 -25.36
N PHE A 40 1.12 -12.94 -24.22
CA PHE A 40 -0.02 -13.81 -23.95
C PHE A 40 -1.27 -13.00 -23.55
N LEU A 41 -1.07 -11.83 -22.95
CA LEU A 41 -2.16 -10.94 -22.54
C LEU A 41 -2.66 -10.00 -23.65
N SER A 42 -1.98 -9.88 -24.79
CA SER A 42 -2.32 -8.91 -25.85
C SER A 42 -3.80 -8.96 -26.26
N ALA A 43 -4.35 -10.15 -26.52
CA ALA A 43 -5.76 -10.28 -26.91
C ALA A 43 -6.72 -9.85 -25.79
N TYR A 44 -6.41 -10.16 -24.53
CA TYR A 44 -7.22 -9.78 -23.38
C TYR A 44 -7.15 -8.26 -23.08
N LEU A 45 -6.02 -7.64 -23.40
CA LEU A 45 -5.85 -6.18 -23.33
C LEU A 45 -6.68 -5.48 -24.41
N GLU A 46 -6.67 -6.01 -25.64
CA GLU A 46 -7.47 -5.49 -26.76
C GLU A 46 -8.98 -5.63 -26.51
N GLN A 47 -9.40 -6.74 -25.88
CA GLN A 47 -10.79 -7.00 -25.51
C GLN A 47 -11.25 -6.23 -24.27
N GLY A 48 -10.32 -5.64 -23.51
CA GLY A 48 -10.62 -4.93 -22.26
C GLY A 48 -10.97 -5.84 -21.07
N GLU A 49 -10.70 -7.15 -21.16
CA GLU A 49 -10.82 -8.09 -20.03
C GLU A 49 -9.68 -7.92 -19.02
N VAL A 50 -8.53 -7.46 -19.52
CA VAL A 50 -7.37 -7.10 -18.73
C VAL A 50 -7.00 -5.65 -19.05
N SER A 51 -6.54 -4.89 -18.06
CA SER A 51 -5.95 -3.58 -18.29
C SER A 51 -4.55 -3.49 -17.69
N LEU A 52 -3.68 -2.69 -18.33
CA LEU A 52 -2.38 -2.34 -17.78
C LEU A 52 -2.56 -1.15 -16.82
N VAL A 53 -2.16 -1.31 -15.56
CA VAL A 53 -2.30 -0.25 -14.53
C VAL A 53 -1.03 0.59 -14.48
N VAL A 54 0.10 -0.07 -14.31
CA VAL A 54 1.45 0.48 -14.39
C VAL A 54 2.35 -0.55 -15.08
N PRO A 55 3.57 -0.21 -15.54
CA PRO A 55 4.40 -1.15 -16.28
C PRO A 55 4.56 -2.51 -15.57
N ASN A 56 4.17 -3.59 -16.25
CA ASN A 56 4.19 -4.99 -15.78
C ASN A 56 3.21 -5.33 -14.63
N ILE A 57 2.27 -4.45 -14.31
CA ILE A 57 1.19 -4.69 -13.36
C ILE A 57 -0.13 -4.59 -14.11
N TYR A 58 -0.87 -5.69 -14.10
CA TYR A 58 -2.10 -5.89 -14.83
C TYR A 58 -3.28 -6.02 -13.88
N TYR A 59 -4.47 -5.69 -14.37
CA TYR A 59 -5.72 -5.75 -13.63
C TYR A 59 -6.73 -6.58 -14.39
N LYS A 60 -7.30 -7.59 -13.75
CA LYS A 60 -8.44 -8.32 -14.32
C LYS A 60 -9.68 -7.47 -14.14
N VAL A 61 -10.24 -6.97 -15.24
CA VAL A 61 -11.26 -5.93 -15.21
C VAL A 61 -12.51 -6.43 -14.49
N LYS A 62 -12.94 -5.69 -13.47
CA LYS A 62 -14.24 -5.87 -12.83
C LYS A 62 -15.19 -4.82 -13.36
N SER A 63 -16.28 -5.25 -13.99
CA SER A 63 -17.34 -4.35 -14.45
C SER A 63 -18.48 -4.27 -13.44
N SER A 64 -19.08 -3.09 -13.34
CA SER A 64 -20.32 -2.86 -12.59
C SER A 64 -21.50 -2.73 -13.55
N ASN A 65 -22.52 -3.55 -13.31
CA ASN A 65 -23.80 -3.50 -14.03
C ASN A 65 -24.76 -2.44 -13.48
N LEU A 66 -24.34 -1.66 -12.47
CA LEU A 66 -25.12 -0.54 -11.94
C LEU A 66 -25.21 0.64 -12.93
N PHE A 67 -24.39 0.62 -13.98
CA PHE A 67 -24.39 1.62 -15.04
C PHE A 67 -24.91 1.00 -16.34
N ASN A 68 -25.57 1.79 -17.18
CA ASN A 68 -25.96 1.41 -18.53
C ASN A 68 -25.31 2.38 -19.55
N PRO A 69 -24.32 1.94 -20.35
CA PRO A 69 -23.74 0.59 -20.38
C PRO A 69 -22.88 0.29 -19.14
N PRO A 70 -22.58 -1.00 -18.86
CA PRO A 70 -21.69 -1.40 -17.75
C PRO A 70 -20.34 -0.68 -17.80
N ARG A 71 -19.79 -0.34 -16.63
CA ARG A 71 -18.52 0.38 -16.52
C ARG A 71 -17.46 -0.45 -15.81
N ALA A 72 -16.24 -0.42 -16.34
CA ALA A 72 -15.07 -0.95 -15.65
C ALA A 72 -14.81 -0.16 -14.36
N LEU A 73 -14.65 -0.87 -13.26
CA LEU A 73 -14.25 -0.29 -11.99
C LEU A 73 -12.72 -0.18 -11.94
N PRO A 74 -12.18 0.90 -11.37
CA PRO A 74 -10.74 0.99 -11.17
C PRO A 74 -10.26 -0.02 -10.11
N PRO A 75 -9.01 -0.50 -10.20
CA PRO A 75 -8.41 -1.27 -9.12
C PRO A 75 -8.22 -0.43 -7.86
N ASP A 76 -8.24 -1.10 -6.71
CA ASP A 76 -7.85 -0.51 -5.43
C ASP A 76 -6.34 -0.25 -5.40
N LEU A 77 -5.93 0.94 -4.97
CA LEU A 77 -4.51 1.31 -4.85
C LEU A 77 -3.73 0.32 -3.98
N SER A 78 -4.31 -0.16 -2.88
CA SER A 78 -3.65 -1.13 -1.99
C SER A 78 -3.29 -2.43 -2.72
N LYS A 79 -4.16 -2.91 -3.61
CA LYS A 79 -3.90 -4.11 -4.44
C LYS A 79 -2.82 -3.83 -5.48
N VAL A 80 -2.80 -2.63 -6.06
CA VAL A 80 -1.76 -2.20 -6.99
C VAL A 80 -0.39 -2.16 -6.31
N LEU A 81 -0.30 -1.52 -5.15
CA LEU A 81 0.93 -1.46 -4.35
C LEU A 81 1.39 -2.87 -3.94
N ALA A 82 0.47 -3.73 -3.49
CA ALA A 82 0.81 -5.11 -3.15
C ALA A 82 1.35 -5.91 -4.35
N ALA A 83 0.78 -5.72 -5.55
CA ALA A 83 1.29 -6.36 -6.76
C ALA A 83 2.68 -5.82 -7.15
N ILE A 84 2.93 -4.53 -6.97
CA ILE A 84 4.26 -3.94 -7.17
C ILE A 84 5.24 -4.55 -6.16
N THR A 85 4.90 -4.62 -4.87
CA THR A 85 5.73 -5.23 -3.83
C THR A 85 6.10 -6.68 -4.17
N ARG A 86 5.15 -7.51 -4.62
CA ARG A 86 5.43 -8.89 -5.05
C ARG A 86 6.40 -8.93 -6.23
N LEU A 87 6.28 -7.99 -7.17
CA LEU A 87 7.11 -7.95 -8.38
C LEU A 87 8.53 -7.42 -8.13
N THR A 88 8.69 -6.40 -7.29
CA THR A 88 9.94 -5.63 -7.17
C THR A 88 10.57 -5.69 -5.78
N GLY A 89 9.85 -6.14 -4.76
CA GLY A 89 10.29 -6.07 -3.36
C GLY A 89 10.20 -4.66 -2.75
N GLU A 90 9.65 -3.68 -3.47
CA GLU A 90 9.48 -2.32 -2.95
C GLU A 90 8.44 -2.28 -1.83
N THR A 91 8.71 -1.45 -0.82
CA THR A 91 7.79 -1.16 0.28
C THR A 91 7.13 0.18 0.06
N PHE A 92 5.92 0.36 0.61
CA PHE A 92 5.12 1.57 0.44
C PHE A 92 4.46 1.94 1.77
N GLN A 93 4.65 3.19 2.20
CA GLN A 93 4.02 3.74 3.39
C GLN A 93 3.31 5.04 3.00
N TYR A 94 2.07 5.23 3.41
CA TYR A 94 1.38 6.50 3.18
C TYR A 94 2.11 7.64 3.88
N ASP A 95 2.01 8.85 3.31
CA ASP A 95 2.58 10.04 3.94
C ASP A 95 1.99 10.26 5.36
N GLY A 96 2.74 10.98 6.19
CA GLY A 96 2.36 11.14 7.60
C GLY A 96 1.12 12.00 7.82
N GLY A 97 0.77 12.91 6.91
CA GLY A 97 -0.47 13.69 6.97
C GLY A 97 -1.70 12.82 6.69
N TYR A 98 -1.62 11.96 5.67
CA TYR A 98 -2.61 10.91 5.42
C TYR A 98 -2.76 10.00 6.64
N CYS A 99 -1.64 9.54 7.21
CA CYS A 99 -1.68 8.68 8.39
C CYS A 99 -2.29 9.38 9.60
N ALA A 100 -1.93 10.64 9.86
CA ALA A 100 -2.50 11.43 10.95
C ALA A 100 -4.01 11.61 10.76
N ASN A 101 -4.48 11.89 9.55
CA ASN A 101 -5.91 11.98 9.27
C ASN A 101 -6.65 10.67 9.50
N ARG A 102 -6.08 9.55 9.02
CA ARG A 102 -6.65 8.20 9.22
C ARG A 102 -6.72 7.78 10.68
N LEU A 103 -5.83 8.29 11.53
CA LEU A 103 -5.82 8.07 12.98
C LEU A 103 -6.65 9.11 13.76
N GLY A 104 -7.37 10.02 13.07
CA GLY A 104 -8.17 11.07 13.72
C GLY A 104 -7.35 12.20 14.36
N LEU A 105 -6.05 12.28 14.09
CA LEU A 105 -5.12 13.28 14.62
C LEU A 105 -5.05 14.54 13.76
N SER A 106 -5.62 14.51 12.56
CA SER A 106 -5.65 15.63 11.63
C SER A 106 -6.99 15.66 10.87
N THR A 107 -7.47 16.86 10.57
CA THR A 107 -8.68 17.07 9.74
C THR A 107 -8.34 17.32 8.26
N GLN A 108 -7.06 17.41 7.91
CA GLN A 108 -6.64 17.66 6.54
C GLN A 108 -6.95 16.43 5.67
N VAL A 109 -7.79 16.63 4.66
CA VAL A 109 -8.13 15.60 3.67
C VAL A 109 -7.13 15.69 2.51
N PRO A 110 -6.29 14.67 2.26
CA PRO A 110 -5.34 14.69 1.15
C PRO A 110 -6.06 14.69 -0.21
N LEU A 111 -5.62 15.55 -1.12
CA LEU A 111 -6.17 15.66 -2.49
C LEU A 111 -5.57 14.65 -3.48
N SER A 112 -4.50 13.95 -3.07
CA SER A 112 -3.79 12.96 -3.87
C SER A 112 -3.26 11.85 -2.96
N HIS A 113 -2.85 10.73 -3.58
CA HIS A 113 -2.18 9.66 -2.84
C HIS A 113 -0.68 9.93 -2.85
N VAL A 114 -0.14 10.39 -1.73
CA VAL A 114 1.32 10.53 -1.55
C VAL A 114 1.81 9.41 -0.65
N LEU A 115 2.84 8.69 -1.12
CA LEU A 115 3.45 7.58 -0.39
C LEU A 115 4.97 7.71 -0.41
N HIS A 116 5.59 7.25 0.66
CA HIS A 116 7.01 6.93 0.73
C HIS A 116 7.27 5.53 0.20
N THR A 117 8.38 5.34 -0.50
CA THR A 117 8.80 4.02 -1.00
C THR A 117 10.30 3.79 -0.87
N SER A 118 10.71 2.53 -0.69
CA SER A 118 12.12 2.12 -0.78
C SER A 118 12.65 2.16 -2.21
N GLY A 119 11.78 2.15 -3.22
CA GLY A 119 12.16 2.23 -4.62
C GLY A 119 12.29 3.67 -5.12
N ARG A 120 12.43 3.83 -6.45
CA ARG A 120 12.64 5.15 -7.07
C ARG A 120 11.38 6.01 -7.02
N SER A 121 11.59 7.32 -6.80
CA SER A 121 10.53 8.32 -6.91
C SER A 121 9.89 8.29 -8.30
N ARG A 122 8.57 8.22 -8.35
CA ARG A 122 7.79 8.19 -9.59
C ARG A 122 6.34 8.58 -9.35
N ARG A 123 5.64 8.92 -10.43
CA ARG A 123 4.21 9.26 -10.43
C ARG A 123 3.48 8.39 -11.44
N PHE A 124 2.26 7.99 -11.11
CA PHE A 124 1.31 7.42 -12.06
C PHE A 124 -0.11 7.89 -11.73
N LYS A 125 -1.05 7.73 -12.67
CA LYS A 125 -2.47 8.03 -12.46
C LYS A 125 -3.23 6.74 -12.19
N LEU A 126 -4.11 6.76 -11.20
CA LEU A 126 -5.06 5.68 -10.91
C LEU A 126 -6.46 6.27 -10.79
N ALA A 127 -7.39 5.83 -11.64
CA ALA A 127 -8.76 6.35 -11.66
C ALA A 127 -8.87 7.89 -11.79
N GLY A 128 -7.93 8.52 -12.50
CA GLY A 128 -7.85 9.98 -12.65
C GLY A 128 -7.15 10.71 -11.50
N VAL A 129 -6.85 10.03 -10.39
CA VAL A 129 -6.13 10.58 -9.23
C VAL A 129 -4.63 10.34 -9.39
N ASP A 130 -3.81 11.34 -9.05
CA ASP A 130 -2.36 11.17 -9.03
C ASP A 130 -1.92 10.34 -7.81
N VAL A 131 -1.09 9.34 -8.08
CA VAL A 131 -0.34 8.58 -7.08
C VAL A 131 1.12 8.99 -7.19
N VAL A 132 1.63 9.60 -6.12
CA VAL A 132 3.02 10.08 -6.02
C VAL A 132 3.77 9.18 -5.07
N LEU A 133 4.80 8.51 -5.60
CA LEU A 133 5.74 7.70 -4.84
C LEU A 133 7.02 8.52 -4.67
N ASN A 134 7.35 8.85 -3.42
CA ASN A 134 8.58 9.55 -3.05
C ASN A 134 9.56 8.56 -2.46
N HIS A 135 10.77 8.49 -3.01
CA HIS A 135 11.85 7.70 -2.44
C HIS A 135 12.14 8.15 -1.01
N MET A 136 12.29 7.19 -0.10
CA MET A 136 12.61 7.42 1.29
C MET A 136 13.78 6.53 1.72
N ASP A 137 14.90 7.17 2.02
CA ASP A 137 16.10 6.51 2.52
C ASP A 137 15.99 6.14 4.01
N ASP A 138 15.26 6.94 4.79
CA ASP A 138 15.08 6.70 6.22
C ASP A 138 14.19 5.47 6.45
N GLN A 139 14.84 4.34 6.71
CA GLN A 139 14.18 3.06 6.95
C GLN A 139 13.24 3.10 8.16
N ARG A 140 13.40 4.07 9.08
CA ARG A 140 12.50 4.22 10.23
C ARG A 140 11.06 4.49 9.79
N LEU A 141 10.88 5.25 8.71
CA LEU A 141 9.56 5.57 8.15
C LEU A 141 8.96 4.43 7.32
N LEU A 142 9.77 3.44 6.93
CA LEU A 142 9.32 2.26 6.18
C LEU A 142 9.17 1.01 7.06
N GLN A 143 9.23 1.17 8.38
CA GLN A 143 8.92 0.09 9.32
C GLN A 143 7.43 -0.24 9.27
N TYR A 144 7.10 -1.54 9.38
CA TYR A 144 5.72 -2.02 9.47
C TYR A 144 4.80 -1.49 8.35
N THR A 145 5.32 -1.34 7.12
CA THR A 145 4.53 -0.80 6.00
C THR A 145 3.21 -1.54 5.80
N GLY A 146 2.14 -0.78 5.55
CA GLY A 146 0.79 -1.31 5.37
C GLY A 146 0.09 -1.75 6.67
N GLN A 147 0.75 -1.63 7.83
CA GLN A 147 0.17 -1.93 9.14
C GLN A 147 -0.15 -0.65 9.91
N LYS A 148 -1.03 -0.75 10.91
CA LYS A 148 -1.40 0.40 11.75
C LYS A 148 -0.20 0.98 12.51
N VAL A 149 0.75 0.13 12.91
CA VAL A 149 2.01 0.57 13.54
C VAL A 149 2.79 1.51 12.62
N GLY A 150 3.00 1.14 11.35
CA GLY A 150 3.70 1.99 10.36
C GLY A 150 2.97 3.32 10.11
N MET A 151 1.64 3.31 10.14
CA MET A 151 0.84 4.53 10.09
C MET A 151 1.06 5.43 11.31
N ALA A 152 1.08 4.86 12.53
CA ALA A 152 1.36 5.60 13.76
C ALA A 152 2.76 6.23 13.72
N ILE A 153 3.78 5.47 13.29
CA ILE A 153 5.14 5.99 13.11
C ILE A 153 5.13 7.18 12.13
N SER A 154 4.51 7.03 10.97
CA SER A 154 4.45 8.08 9.95
C SER A 154 3.73 9.34 10.46
N ALA A 155 2.64 9.18 11.22
CA ALA A 155 1.90 10.28 11.82
C ALA A 155 2.73 11.02 12.88
N LEU A 156 3.44 10.29 13.76
CA LEU A 156 4.33 10.88 14.75
C LEU A 156 5.42 11.74 14.10
N TYR A 157 6.05 11.24 13.04
CA TYR A 157 7.07 11.99 12.29
C TYR A 157 6.52 13.25 11.65
N TYR A 158 5.28 13.21 11.13
CA TYR A 158 4.64 14.37 10.51
C TYR A 158 4.22 15.43 11.53
N LEU A 159 3.66 15.03 12.67
CA LEU A 159 3.24 15.96 13.72
C LEU A 159 4.45 16.58 14.45
N GLY A 160 5.47 15.78 14.73
CA GLY A 160 6.71 16.23 15.35
C GLY A 160 6.61 16.54 16.86
N PRO A 161 7.75 16.81 17.50
CA PRO A 161 7.86 16.90 18.97
C PRO A 161 7.11 18.08 19.60
N ASN A 162 6.83 19.13 18.81
CA ASN A 162 6.15 20.33 19.32
C ASN A 162 4.63 20.15 19.39
N VAL A 163 4.09 19.17 18.68
CA VAL A 163 2.65 18.93 18.57
C VAL A 163 2.25 17.69 19.37
N VAL A 164 3.07 16.64 19.37
CA VAL A 164 2.75 15.37 20.04
C VAL A 164 2.76 15.55 21.56
N ASP A 165 1.59 15.36 22.18
CA ASP A 165 1.36 15.36 23.63
C ASP A 165 0.73 14.02 24.10
N ASP A 166 0.47 13.90 25.40
CA ASP A 166 -0.14 12.70 26.01
C ASP A 166 -1.50 12.36 25.40
N LYS A 167 -2.27 13.36 24.94
CA LYS A 167 -3.58 13.12 24.31
C LYS A 167 -3.42 12.47 22.96
N ILE A 168 -2.45 12.91 22.16
CA ILE A 168 -2.13 12.30 20.87
C ILE A 168 -1.61 10.87 21.06
N ILE A 169 -0.73 10.63 22.05
CA ILE A 169 -0.22 9.29 22.35
C ILE A 169 -1.37 8.36 22.73
N LYS A 170 -2.27 8.82 23.60
CA LYS A 170 -3.48 8.07 23.98
C LYS A 170 -4.37 7.76 22.78
N ALA A 171 -4.60 8.73 21.90
CA ALA A 171 -5.41 8.55 20.70
C ALA A 171 -4.79 7.53 19.72
N ILE A 172 -3.45 7.57 19.54
CA ILE A 172 -2.73 6.56 18.76
C ILE A 172 -2.92 5.18 19.40
N LYS A 173 -2.68 5.04 20.71
CA LYS A 173 -2.82 3.75 21.42
C LYS A 173 -4.24 3.19 21.30
N SER A 174 -5.28 4.02 21.36
CA SER A 174 -6.67 3.54 21.23
C SER A 174 -7.01 2.97 19.86
N GLU A 175 -6.26 3.34 18.81
CA GLU A 175 -6.44 2.80 17.46
C GLU A 175 -5.65 1.50 17.22
N LEU A 176 -4.72 1.15 18.11
CA LEU A 176 -3.83 -0.01 18.00
C LEU A 176 -4.32 -1.16 18.86
N SER A 177 -4.06 -2.40 18.41
CA SER A 177 -4.17 -3.56 19.29
C SER A 177 -3.08 -3.52 20.37
N PRO A 178 -3.20 -4.30 21.46
CA PRO A 178 -2.12 -4.41 22.45
C PRO A 178 -0.78 -4.87 21.82
N GLU A 179 -0.84 -5.80 20.87
CA GLU A 179 0.33 -6.30 20.13
C GLU A 179 0.96 -5.21 19.25
N ASP A 180 0.12 -4.38 18.60
CA ASP A 180 0.61 -3.27 17.79
C ASP A 180 1.18 -2.14 18.64
N CYS A 181 0.63 -1.92 19.85
CA CYS A 181 1.23 -1.02 20.82
C CYS A 181 2.65 -1.50 21.20
N GLU A 182 2.81 -2.77 21.54
CA GLU A 182 4.12 -3.35 21.89
C GLU A 182 5.12 -3.19 20.72
N ARG A 183 4.69 -3.50 19.49
CA ARG A 183 5.50 -3.28 18.28
C ARG A 183 5.89 -1.82 18.09
N LEU A 184 5.02 -0.87 18.41
CA LEU A 184 5.31 0.56 18.34
C LEU A 184 6.37 0.97 19.35
N TYR A 185 6.32 0.46 20.59
CA TYR A 185 7.34 0.71 21.62
C TYR A 185 8.71 0.14 21.23
N LEU A 186 8.74 -1.01 20.58
CA LEU A 186 9.97 -1.67 20.10
C LEU A 186 10.51 -1.08 18.78
N ALA A 187 9.72 -0.24 18.09
CA ALA A 187 10.10 0.33 16.80
C ALA A 187 11.29 1.30 16.91
N ASP A 188 12.05 1.44 15.82
CA ASP A 188 13.09 2.47 15.76
C ASP A 188 12.49 3.85 15.53
N LEU A 189 12.23 4.55 16.63
CA LEU A 189 11.67 5.89 16.68
C LEU A 189 12.70 6.95 17.05
N PRO A 190 12.48 8.22 16.66
CA PRO A 190 13.35 9.31 17.07
C PRO A 190 13.34 9.45 18.59
N LYS A 191 14.47 9.91 19.16
CA LYS A 191 14.67 9.98 20.62
C LYS A 191 13.55 10.72 21.36
N TRP A 192 13.02 11.79 20.76
CA TRP A 192 11.93 12.56 21.35
C TRP A 192 10.65 11.74 21.48
N ALA A 193 10.30 10.93 20.47
CA ALA A 193 9.09 10.12 20.47
C ALA A 193 9.22 8.96 21.48
N LYS A 194 10.39 8.31 21.53
CA LYS A 194 10.67 7.26 22.54
C LYS A 194 10.50 7.81 23.95
N ARG A 195 11.06 8.99 24.23
CA ARG A 195 10.94 9.65 25.54
C ARG A 195 9.48 9.93 25.90
N LEU A 196 8.72 10.56 25.02
CA LEU A 196 7.31 10.89 25.31
C LEU A 196 6.46 9.65 25.57
N MET A 197 6.65 8.57 24.79
CA MET A 197 5.91 7.32 25.01
C MET A 197 6.26 6.66 26.34
N SER A 198 7.52 6.71 26.76
CA SER A 198 7.96 6.20 28.07
C SER A 198 7.43 7.05 29.22
N ASP A 199 7.45 8.38 29.08
CA ASP A 199 6.89 9.31 30.08
C ASP A 199 5.37 9.06 30.26
N TYR A 200 4.65 8.85 29.15
CA TYR A 200 3.22 8.50 29.16
C TYR A 200 2.94 7.16 29.87
N GLU A 201 3.73 6.12 29.59
CA GLU A 201 3.55 4.80 30.20
C GLU A 201 3.80 4.82 31.71
N ASN A 202 4.84 5.52 32.16
CA ASN A 202 5.12 5.71 33.58
C ASN A 202 3.98 6.44 34.29
N ALA A 203 3.39 7.45 33.65
CA ALA A 203 2.23 8.15 34.19
C ALA A 203 0.99 7.24 34.29
N GLU A 204 0.75 6.34 33.34
CA GLU A 204 -0.36 5.38 33.43
C GLU A 204 -0.17 4.35 34.55
N ILE A 205 1.07 3.94 34.84
CA ILE A 205 1.38 2.99 35.92
C ILE A 205 1.18 3.65 37.29
N VAL A 206 1.62 4.91 37.47
CA VAL A 206 1.49 5.64 38.74
C VAL A 206 0.02 5.97 39.08
N ASN A 207 -0.83 6.10 38.07
CA ASN A 207 -2.25 6.43 38.24
C ASN A 207 -3.18 5.20 38.33
N LYS A 208 -2.63 3.97 38.35
CA LYS A 208 -3.35 2.71 38.58
C LYS A 208 -3.12 2.20 39.99
#